data_AF-A0A947ZCC8-F1
#
_entry.id   AF-A0A947ZCC8-F1
#
_cell.length_a   1.000
_cell.length_b   1.000
_cell.length_c   1.000
_cell.angle_alpha   90.00
_cell.angle_beta   90.00
_cell.angle_gamma   90.00
#
_symmetry.space_group_name_H-M   'P 1'
#
loop_
_entity.id
_entity.type
_entity.pdbx_description
1 polymer ?
#
loop_
_entity_poly.entity_id
_entity_poly.type
_entity_poly.pdbx_seq_one_letter_code
_entity_poly.pdbx_strand_id
1 'polypeptide(L)'
;MSLYKIPSPVRLKAGVRETLMEKLVYVAPGISRVEFENAEEAKPLIVVEYHGEMEENLLRGKISDTVRSFARGFIDVEKEILFDRRDVRPINDLPVYEKMIEAGWIHCYETGRVLLSGPAKRLFDFFDARFAAMGERYGAVSDKYPVLIGVDTLKKADYFSSFPHHITLASHLVEDVEKIQAFSDKAQEGIVDFEPLEKNTGHICSPAVCFHLYQALENRVLDKVVCRTAVGPCFRYESVNMATLERLWDFSMRDIIFVGPSDEVDVLRQSAMDPVMELVDQL
;
A
#
# COMPACT_ATOMS: atom_id res chain seq x y z
N MET A 1 18.75 20.46 -5.51
CA MET A 1 18.90 18.99 -5.66
C MET A 1 20.28 18.64 -5.19
N SER A 2 20.37 17.89 -4.09
CA SER A 2 21.65 17.44 -3.53
C SER A 2 21.72 15.93 -3.58
N LEU A 3 22.84 15.39 -4.06
CA LEU A 3 23.10 13.96 -4.11
C LEU A 3 24.04 13.59 -2.95
N TYR A 4 23.56 12.77 -2.02
CA TYR A 4 24.35 12.31 -0.89
C TYR A 4 24.75 10.86 -1.07
N LYS A 5 26.04 10.58 -0.87
CA LYS A 5 26.59 9.22 -0.79
C LYS A 5 26.94 8.91 0.66
N ILE A 6 26.27 7.92 1.25
CA ILE A 6 26.32 7.61 2.68
C ILE A 6 26.75 6.14 2.85
N PRO A 7 27.91 5.86 3.45
CA PRO A 7 28.29 4.48 3.74
C PRO A 7 27.27 3.84 4.68
N SER A 8 26.73 2.68 4.30
CA SER A 8 25.84 1.95 5.20
C SER A 8 26.55 1.65 6.53
N PRO A 9 25.89 1.81 7.69
CA PRO A 9 26.48 1.51 8.98
C PRO A 9 26.67 0.01 9.23
N VAL A 10 26.01 -0.86 8.46
CA VAL A 10 26.09 -2.33 8.57
C VAL A 10 26.19 -3.01 7.19
N ARG A 11 26.60 -4.29 7.17
CA ARG A 11 26.48 -5.11 5.95
C ARG A 11 25.03 -5.50 5.74
N LEU A 12 24.56 -5.50 4.49
CA LEU A 12 23.18 -5.79 4.12
C LEU A 12 23.16 -6.83 2.99
N LYS A 13 22.36 -7.89 3.13
CA LYS A 13 22.04 -8.83 2.04
C LYS A 13 21.19 -8.13 0.97
N ALA A 14 21.14 -8.67 -0.25
CA ALA A 14 20.39 -8.06 -1.35
C ALA A 14 18.90 -7.82 -1.03
N GLY A 15 18.15 -8.85 -0.60
CA GLY A 15 16.72 -8.71 -0.28
C GLY A 15 16.40 -7.73 0.86
N VAL A 16 17.34 -7.51 1.79
CA VAL A 16 17.20 -6.49 2.85
C VAL A 16 17.24 -5.08 2.27
N ARG A 17 18.00 -4.87 1.19
CA ARG A 17 18.19 -3.55 0.59
C ARG A 17 16.92 -3.08 -0.12
N GLU A 18 16.24 -3.98 -0.84
CA GLU A 18 14.97 -3.67 -1.51
C GLU A 18 13.94 -3.15 -0.52
N THR A 19 13.66 -3.89 0.56
CA THR A 19 12.71 -3.44 1.59
C THR A 19 13.17 -2.18 2.32
N LEU A 20 14.49 -1.98 2.47
CA LEU A 20 15.03 -0.80 3.13
C LEU A 20 14.93 0.46 2.25
N MET A 21 15.08 0.34 0.92
CA MET A 21 14.88 1.44 -0.03
C MET A 21 13.50 2.07 0.17
N GLU A 22 12.47 1.22 0.23
CA GLU A 22 11.07 1.62 0.40
C GLU A 22 10.82 2.38 1.71
N LYS A 23 11.63 2.12 2.76
CA LYS A 23 11.50 2.79 4.06
C LYS A 23 12.33 4.05 4.17
N LEU A 24 13.47 4.12 3.48
CA LEU A 24 14.40 5.25 3.60
C LEU A 24 13.82 6.55 3.04
N VAL A 25 12.86 6.48 2.12
CA VAL A 25 12.14 7.65 1.59
C VAL A 25 11.29 8.38 2.64
N TYR A 26 11.02 7.76 3.80
CA TYR A 26 10.30 8.37 4.92
C TYR A 26 11.22 9.01 5.96
N VAL A 27 12.54 8.95 5.79
CA VAL A 27 13.50 9.48 6.77
C VAL A 27 13.41 11.01 6.89
N ALA A 28 13.19 11.69 5.76
CA ALA A 28 13.06 13.13 5.71
C ALA A 28 12.13 13.55 4.56
N PRO A 29 11.27 14.56 4.76
CA PRO A 29 10.54 15.19 3.65
C PRO A 29 11.52 15.70 2.59
N GLY A 30 11.26 15.40 1.33
CA GLY A 30 12.11 15.83 0.21
C GLY A 30 13.14 14.79 -0.26
N ILE A 31 13.21 13.60 0.35
CA ILE A 31 13.93 12.47 -0.28
C ILE A 31 13.16 12.03 -1.53
N SER A 32 13.76 12.19 -2.70
CA SER A 32 13.13 11.88 -4.00
C SER A 32 13.52 10.49 -4.52
N ARG A 33 14.69 9.98 -4.12
CA ARG A 33 15.21 8.68 -4.57
C ARG A 33 16.20 8.12 -3.58
N VAL A 34 16.20 6.80 -3.44
CA VAL A 34 17.19 6.04 -2.64
C VAL A 34 17.66 4.84 -3.44
N GLU A 35 18.96 4.63 -3.54
CA GLU A 35 19.56 3.46 -4.19
C GLU A 35 20.73 2.90 -3.38
N PHE A 36 21.08 1.64 -3.65
CA PHE A 36 22.24 0.99 -3.08
C PHE A 36 23.28 0.69 -4.17
N GLU A 37 24.46 1.28 -4.07
CA GLU A 37 25.62 0.90 -4.88
C GLU A 37 26.38 -0.23 -4.14
N ASN A 38 26.69 -1.31 -4.86
CA ASN A 38 27.51 -2.40 -4.35
C ASN A 38 28.95 -1.95 -4.13
N ALA A 39 29.54 -2.39 -3.03
CA ALA A 39 30.98 -2.41 -2.85
C ALA A 39 31.38 -3.88 -2.67
N GLU A 40 32.26 -4.38 -3.53
CA GLU A 40 32.52 -5.82 -3.75
C GLU A 40 32.78 -6.64 -2.46
N GLU A 41 33.28 -6.02 -1.38
CA GLU A 41 33.47 -6.67 -0.07
C GLU A 41 33.13 -5.77 1.15
N ALA A 42 32.50 -4.61 0.90
CA ALA A 42 32.25 -3.60 1.92
C ALA A 42 30.76 -3.36 2.17
N LYS A 43 30.46 -2.53 3.17
CA LYS A 43 29.09 -2.07 3.42
C LYS A 43 28.63 -1.29 2.18
N PRO A 44 27.40 -1.50 1.68
CA PRO A 44 26.94 -0.84 0.47
C PRO A 44 26.87 0.68 0.68
N LEU A 45 26.98 1.44 -0.40
CA LEU A 45 26.81 2.89 -0.37
C LEU A 45 25.34 3.22 -0.63
N ILE A 46 24.76 4.00 0.26
CA ILE A 46 23.39 4.50 0.15
C ILE A 46 23.45 5.82 -0.62
N VAL A 47 22.86 5.85 -1.80
CA VAL A 47 22.76 7.04 -2.65
C VAL A 47 21.39 7.65 -2.44
N VAL A 48 21.33 8.91 -2.02
CA VAL A 48 20.09 9.62 -1.72
C VAL A 48 20.02 10.92 -2.49
N GLU A 49 18.97 11.06 -3.31
CA GLU A 49 18.59 12.34 -3.90
C GLU A 49 17.65 13.07 -2.92
N TYR A 50 18.01 14.30 -2.56
CA TYR A 50 17.31 15.06 -1.53
C TYR A 50 17.10 16.52 -1.91
N HIS A 51 15.87 16.98 -1.66
CA HIS A 51 15.33 18.31 -1.96
C HIS A 51 14.57 18.85 -0.75
N GLY A 52 15.26 18.99 0.39
CA GLY A 52 14.68 19.58 1.58
C GLY A 52 15.68 20.45 2.34
N GLU A 53 15.23 21.00 3.46
CA GLU A 53 15.97 22.01 4.24
C GLU A 53 16.75 21.42 5.43
N MET A 54 16.55 20.12 5.73
CA MET A 54 17.30 19.42 6.78
C MET A 54 18.81 19.49 6.56
N GLU A 55 19.53 19.85 7.62
CA GLU A 55 21.00 19.87 7.63
C GLU A 55 21.59 18.48 7.33
N GLU A 56 22.72 18.48 6.60
CA GLU A 56 23.31 17.27 6.04
C GLU A 56 23.72 16.24 7.11
N ASN A 57 24.40 16.66 8.18
CA ASN A 57 24.82 15.73 9.23
C ASN A 57 23.62 15.11 9.95
N LEU A 58 22.56 15.88 10.17
CA LEU A 58 21.31 15.36 10.73
C LEU A 58 20.64 14.34 9.80
N LEU A 59 20.56 14.62 8.49
CA LEU A 59 20.02 13.69 7.49
C LEU A 59 20.81 12.38 7.47
N ARG A 60 22.15 12.47 7.40
CA ARG A 60 23.06 11.30 7.42
C ARG A 60 22.91 10.48 8.70
N GLY A 61 22.76 11.15 9.84
CA GLY A 61 22.51 10.53 11.14
C GLY A 61 21.22 9.72 11.14
N LYS A 62 20.10 10.35 10.74
CA LYS A 62 18.79 9.67 10.67
C LYS A 62 18.80 8.47 9.73
N ILE A 63 19.38 8.59 8.53
CA ILE A 63 19.51 7.47 7.57
C ILE A 63 20.28 6.32 8.22
N SER A 64 21.42 6.63 8.86
CA SER A 64 22.23 5.62 9.53
C SER A 64 21.48 4.91 10.66
N ASP A 65 20.74 5.66 11.47
CA ASP A 65 19.96 5.10 12.58
C ASP A 65 18.80 4.23 12.08
N THR A 66 18.09 4.66 11.04
CA THR A 66 17.04 3.86 10.38
C THR A 66 17.61 2.56 9.82
N VAL A 67 18.76 2.59 9.14
CA VAL A 67 19.41 1.38 8.62
C VAL A 67 19.79 0.42 9.74
N ARG A 68 20.37 0.92 10.84
CA ARG A 68 20.74 0.08 12.00
C ARG A 68 19.52 -0.55 12.66
N SER A 69 18.48 0.26 12.88
CA SER A 69 17.24 -0.20 13.51
C SER A 69 16.57 -1.29 12.66
N PHE A 70 16.44 -1.04 11.36
CA PHE A 70 15.86 -1.98 10.42
C PHE A 70 16.64 -3.28 10.35
N ALA A 71 17.97 -3.21 10.19
CA ALA A 71 18.81 -4.40 10.08
C ALA A 71 18.82 -5.27 11.36
N ARG A 72 18.62 -4.70 12.54
CA ARG A 72 18.51 -5.45 13.81
C ARG A 72 17.18 -6.19 13.95
N GLY A 73 16.10 -5.60 13.46
CA GLY A 73 14.75 -6.16 13.54
C GLY A 73 14.34 -7.00 12.33
N PHE A 74 15.13 -7.00 11.25
CA PHE A 74 14.79 -7.73 10.03
C PHE A 74 14.90 -9.24 10.24
N ILE A 75 13.78 -9.93 10.07
CA ILE A 75 13.71 -11.38 10.08
C ILE A 75 13.65 -11.84 8.63
N ASP A 76 14.70 -12.55 8.20
CA ASP A 76 14.76 -13.19 6.89
C ASP A 76 13.94 -14.49 6.97
N VAL A 77 12.72 -14.47 6.45
CA VAL A 77 11.82 -15.63 6.46
C VAL A 77 12.16 -16.51 5.27
N GLU A 78 12.47 -17.79 5.54
CA GLU A 78 12.70 -18.77 4.49
C GLU A 78 11.44 -18.90 3.62
N LYS A 79 11.59 -18.76 2.31
CA LYS A 79 10.48 -18.80 1.36
C LYS A 79 10.40 -20.18 0.76
N GLU A 80 9.27 -20.85 0.93
CA GLU A 80 8.92 -22.04 0.16
C GLU A 80 8.32 -21.61 -1.18
N ILE A 81 8.88 -22.11 -2.29
CA ILE A 81 8.36 -21.85 -3.64
C ILE A 81 7.38 -22.96 -3.99
N LEU A 82 6.08 -22.67 -3.90
CA LEU A 82 5.02 -23.64 -4.24
C LEU A 82 4.81 -23.77 -5.75
N PHE A 83 4.91 -22.66 -6.48
CA PHE A 83 4.77 -22.60 -7.93
C PHE A 83 5.86 -21.70 -8.52
N ASP A 84 6.46 -22.12 -9.62
CA ASP A 84 7.48 -21.37 -10.36
C ASP A 84 7.12 -21.34 -11.85
N ARG A 85 7.18 -20.14 -12.44
CA ARG A 85 6.93 -19.85 -13.86
C ARG A 85 7.99 -18.89 -14.42
N ARG A 86 9.16 -18.80 -13.79
CA ARG A 86 10.25 -17.90 -14.24
C ARG A 86 10.83 -18.29 -15.61
N ASP A 87 10.48 -19.47 -16.12
CA ASP A 87 10.74 -19.93 -17.48
C ASP A 87 9.80 -19.29 -18.52
N VAL A 88 8.61 -18.87 -18.12
CA VAL A 88 7.68 -18.14 -18.98
C VAL A 88 8.28 -16.77 -19.33
N ARG A 89 8.22 -16.42 -20.62
CA ARG A 89 8.70 -15.13 -21.13
C ARG A 89 7.48 -14.29 -21.55
N PRO A 90 7.41 -13.02 -21.14
CA PRO A 90 6.34 -12.15 -21.61
C PRO A 90 6.42 -12.01 -23.12
N ILE A 91 5.28 -12.13 -23.80
CA ILE A 91 5.16 -11.95 -25.25
C ILE A 91 5.42 -10.49 -25.64
N ASN A 92 5.12 -9.56 -24.71
CA ASN A 92 5.27 -8.13 -24.88
C ASN A 92 6.35 -7.58 -23.95
N ASP A 93 7.36 -6.93 -24.50
CA ASP A 93 8.46 -6.26 -23.80
C ASP A 93 8.40 -4.72 -23.89
N LEU A 94 7.31 -4.19 -24.46
CA LEU A 94 7.09 -2.75 -24.55
C LEU A 94 6.93 -2.12 -23.16
N PRO A 95 7.24 -0.82 -23.02
CA PRO A 95 6.92 -0.04 -21.82
C PRO A 95 5.40 0.11 -21.68
N VAL A 96 4.74 -0.91 -21.10
CA VAL A 96 3.28 -1.06 -21.11
C VAL A 96 2.59 0.14 -20.48
N TYR A 97 3.11 0.64 -19.36
CA TYR A 97 2.51 1.75 -18.63
C TYR A 97 2.48 3.04 -19.47
N GLU A 98 3.62 3.42 -20.04
CA GLU A 98 3.77 4.59 -20.91
C GLU A 98 2.88 4.46 -22.16
N LYS A 99 2.84 3.27 -22.76
CA LYS A 99 1.98 3.00 -23.93
C LYS A 99 0.49 3.10 -23.59
N MET A 100 0.09 2.67 -22.41
CA MET A 100 -1.30 2.79 -21.94
C MET A 100 -1.68 4.25 -21.65
N ILE A 101 -0.75 5.08 -21.19
CA ILE A 101 -0.93 6.53 -21.03
C ILE A 101 -1.06 7.20 -22.41
N GLU A 102 -0.14 6.92 -23.34
CA GLU A 102 -0.18 7.44 -24.72
C GLU A 102 -1.49 7.10 -25.43
N ALA A 103 -2.03 5.89 -25.18
CA ALA A 103 -3.30 5.43 -25.74
C ALA A 103 -4.55 6.00 -25.03
N GLY A 104 -4.39 6.77 -23.94
CA GLY A 104 -5.49 7.32 -23.15
C GLY A 104 -6.28 6.28 -22.35
N TRP A 105 -5.71 5.09 -22.13
CA TRP A 105 -6.34 4.04 -21.31
C TRP A 105 -6.06 4.25 -19.83
N ILE A 106 -4.99 4.97 -19.51
CA ILE A 106 -4.66 5.44 -18.17
C ILE A 106 -4.50 6.95 -18.23
N HIS A 107 -5.06 7.64 -17.26
CA HIS A 107 -4.69 9.02 -16.95
C HIS A 107 -4.14 9.06 -15.53
N CYS A 108 -2.86 9.41 -15.39
CA CYS A 108 -2.20 9.51 -14.09
C CYS A 108 -2.41 10.91 -13.54
N TYR A 109 -3.06 10.99 -12.38
CA TYR A 109 -3.05 12.19 -11.56
C TYR A 109 -1.75 12.21 -10.73
N GLU A 110 -1.46 13.36 -10.13
CA GLU A 110 -0.35 13.48 -9.18
C GLU A 110 -0.53 12.51 -8.00
N THR A 111 0.59 11.96 -7.52
CA THR A 111 0.72 11.19 -6.27
C THR A 111 -0.02 9.85 -6.27
N GLY A 112 0.29 8.97 -7.24
CA GLY A 112 -0.16 7.57 -7.22
C GLY A 112 -1.67 7.37 -7.41
N ARG A 113 -2.37 8.31 -8.05
CA ARG A 113 -3.81 8.20 -8.37
C ARG A 113 -3.98 8.05 -9.86
N VAL A 114 -4.85 7.15 -10.30
CA VAL A 114 -5.05 6.88 -11.73
C VAL A 114 -6.53 6.76 -12.09
N LEU A 115 -6.87 7.25 -13.27
CA LEU A 115 -8.11 6.92 -13.96
C LEU A 115 -7.83 5.80 -14.96
N LEU A 116 -8.68 4.78 -14.95
CA LEU A 116 -8.68 3.71 -15.95
C LEU A 116 -9.82 3.94 -16.95
N SER A 117 -9.51 3.85 -18.24
CA SER A 117 -10.46 4.06 -19.33
C SER A 117 -10.30 3.01 -20.42
N GLY A 118 -11.37 2.80 -21.21
CA GLY A 118 -11.33 1.89 -22.36
C GLY A 118 -10.87 0.47 -22.00
N PRO A 119 -9.88 -0.10 -22.71
CA PRO A 119 -9.34 -1.44 -22.44
C PRO A 119 -8.84 -1.65 -21.01
N ALA A 120 -8.19 -0.66 -20.38
CA ALA A 120 -7.68 -0.81 -19.02
C ALA A 120 -8.80 -1.03 -18.00
N LYS A 121 -9.89 -0.26 -18.11
CA LYS A 121 -11.08 -0.46 -17.27
C LYS A 121 -11.75 -1.82 -17.55
N ARG A 122 -11.85 -2.25 -18.80
CA ARG A 122 -12.41 -3.58 -19.10
C ARG A 122 -11.57 -4.70 -18.51
N LEU A 123 -10.25 -4.55 -18.50
CA LEU A 123 -9.35 -5.53 -17.89
C LEU A 123 -9.51 -5.56 -16.37
N PHE A 124 -9.67 -4.38 -15.74
CA PHE A 124 -10.02 -4.28 -14.32
C PHE A 124 -11.32 -5.03 -14.01
N ASP A 125 -12.40 -4.77 -14.76
CA ASP A 125 -13.70 -5.42 -14.57
C ASP A 125 -13.62 -6.93 -14.78
N PHE A 126 -12.85 -7.37 -15.78
CA PHE A 126 -12.60 -8.77 -16.05
C PHE A 126 -11.97 -9.45 -14.83
N PHE A 127 -10.88 -8.91 -14.29
CA PHE A 127 -10.20 -9.51 -13.14
C PHE A 127 -11.06 -9.50 -11.88
N ASP A 128 -11.74 -8.40 -11.56
CA ASP A 128 -12.64 -8.35 -10.40
C ASP A 128 -13.75 -9.42 -10.50
N ALA A 129 -14.36 -9.58 -11.67
CA ALA A 129 -15.38 -10.61 -11.90
C ALA A 129 -14.81 -12.03 -11.75
N ARG A 130 -13.58 -12.30 -12.24
CA ARG A 130 -12.92 -13.59 -12.06
C ARG A 130 -12.66 -13.90 -10.59
N PHE A 131 -12.16 -12.92 -9.82
CA PHE A 131 -11.89 -13.10 -8.40
C PHE A 131 -13.17 -13.21 -7.56
N ALA A 132 -14.23 -12.48 -7.90
CA ALA A 132 -15.54 -12.63 -7.27
C ALA A 132 -16.09 -14.06 -7.46
N ALA A 133 -16.02 -14.58 -8.69
CA ALA A 133 -16.43 -15.95 -9.00
C ALA A 133 -15.60 -17.02 -8.26
N MET A 134 -14.32 -16.75 -7.94
CA MET A 134 -13.53 -17.64 -7.08
C MET A 134 -14.10 -17.70 -5.66
N GLY A 135 -14.49 -16.55 -5.08
CA GLY A 135 -15.13 -16.50 -3.76
C GLY A 135 -16.46 -17.25 -3.72
N GLU A 136 -17.27 -17.13 -4.79
CA GLU A 136 -18.56 -17.85 -4.91
C GLU A 136 -18.41 -19.37 -4.82
N ARG A 137 -17.30 -19.95 -5.32
CA ARG A 137 -17.01 -21.39 -5.19
C ARG A 137 -16.93 -21.86 -3.73
N TYR A 138 -16.58 -20.96 -2.82
CA TYR A 138 -16.52 -21.21 -1.37
C TYR A 138 -17.80 -20.81 -0.64
N GLY A 139 -18.86 -20.43 -1.36
CA GLY A 139 -20.08 -19.90 -0.75
C GLY A 139 -19.88 -18.55 -0.08
N ALA A 140 -18.89 -17.76 -0.53
CA ALA A 140 -18.64 -16.44 0.01
C ALA A 140 -19.87 -15.53 -0.18
N VAL A 141 -20.32 -14.90 0.90
CA VAL A 141 -21.34 -13.85 0.81
C VAL A 141 -20.67 -12.55 0.39
N SER A 142 -21.19 -11.89 -0.64
CA SER A 142 -20.66 -10.62 -1.13
C SER A 142 -21.10 -9.46 -0.22
N ASP A 143 -20.13 -8.80 0.41
CA ASP A 143 -20.34 -7.63 1.26
C ASP A 143 -19.90 -6.35 0.54
N LYS A 144 -20.43 -5.21 1.01
CA LYS A 144 -19.94 -3.86 0.67
C LYS A 144 -19.55 -3.15 1.96
N TYR A 145 -18.28 -2.78 2.08
CA TYR A 145 -17.77 -2.07 3.24
C TYR A 145 -17.64 -0.55 2.97
N PRO A 146 -17.71 0.29 4.01
CA PRO A 146 -17.37 1.70 3.89
C PRO A 146 -15.89 1.89 3.58
N VAL A 147 -15.53 3.04 2.98
CA VAL A 147 -14.13 3.41 2.72
C VAL A 147 -13.38 3.76 4.01
N LEU A 148 -14.08 4.40 4.95
CA LEU A 148 -13.51 4.84 6.21
C LEU A 148 -13.51 3.69 7.22
N ILE A 149 -12.38 3.54 7.90
CA ILE A 149 -12.22 2.60 9.03
C ILE A 149 -11.78 3.35 10.28
N GLY A 150 -12.30 2.94 11.43
CA GLY A 150 -11.95 3.55 12.72
C GLY A 150 -10.52 3.23 13.14
N VAL A 151 -9.84 4.21 13.75
CA VAL A 151 -8.49 4.04 14.31
C VAL A 151 -8.45 2.90 15.34
N ASP A 152 -9.49 2.76 16.17
CA ASP A 152 -9.55 1.69 17.17
C ASP A 152 -9.59 0.29 16.54
N THR A 153 -10.24 0.13 15.37
CA THR A 153 -10.26 -1.15 14.65
C THR A 153 -8.85 -1.55 14.21
N LEU A 154 -8.10 -0.61 13.63
CA LEU A 154 -6.73 -0.85 13.18
C LEU A 154 -5.75 -1.01 14.33
N LYS A 155 -6.01 -0.35 15.47
CA LYS A 155 -5.25 -0.56 16.70
C LYS A 155 -5.42 -1.98 17.22
N LYS A 156 -6.64 -2.53 17.22
CA LYS A 156 -6.91 -3.93 17.60
C LYS A 156 -6.23 -4.93 16.65
N ALA A 157 -6.12 -4.56 15.38
CA ALA A 157 -5.43 -5.36 14.35
C ALA A 157 -3.90 -5.17 14.33
N ASP A 158 -3.34 -4.41 15.29
CA ASP A 158 -1.92 -4.07 15.39
C ASP A 158 -1.31 -3.45 14.10
N TYR A 159 -2.12 -2.77 13.29
CA TYR A 159 -1.68 -2.23 12.00
C TYR A 159 -0.58 -1.17 12.16
N PHE A 160 -0.70 -0.30 13.17
CA PHE A 160 0.21 0.82 13.38
C PHE A 160 1.60 0.42 13.88
N SER A 161 1.79 -0.78 14.42
CA SER A 161 3.12 -1.30 14.74
C SER A 161 3.92 -1.62 13.48
N SER A 162 3.22 -1.96 12.39
CA SER A 162 3.80 -2.46 11.15
C SER A 162 3.89 -1.38 10.07
N PHE A 163 2.80 -0.65 9.82
CA PHE A 163 2.66 0.24 8.65
C PHE A 163 2.09 1.64 8.98
N PRO A 164 2.61 2.35 10.00
CA PRO A 164 2.06 3.64 10.40
C PRO A 164 2.22 4.74 9.34
N HIS A 165 3.21 4.62 8.45
CA HIS A 165 3.53 5.59 7.40
C HIS A 165 2.65 5.48 6.16
N HIS A 166 1.86 4.41 6.02
CA HIS A 166 0.96 4.21 4.87
C HIS A 166 -0.41 4.90 5.05
N ILE A 167 -0.76 5.35 6.25
CA ILE A 167 -2.14 5.76 6.53
C ILE A 167 -2.51 7.05 5.81
N THR A 168 -3.78 7.16 5.46
CA THR A 168 -4.40 8.40 4.96
C THR A 168 -5.46 8.84 5.95
N LEU A 169 -5.21 9.93 6.66
CA LEU A 169 -6.11 10.42 7.69
C LEU A 169 -7.38 11.00 7.06
N ALA A 170 -8.54 10.69 7.64
CA ALA A 170 -9.79 11.33 7.29
C ALA A 170 -10.08 12.44 8.30
N SER A 171 -10.19 13.67 7.79
CA SER A 171 -10.35 14.86 8.62
C SER A 171 -11.58 15.65 8.20
N HIS A 172 -12.08 16.46 9.13
CA HIS A 172 -13.29 17.25 8.97
C HIS A 172 -13.04 18.68 9.45
N LEU A 173 -13.69 19.69 8.87
CA LEU A 173 -13.64 21.04 9.42
C LEU A 173 -14.28 21.06 10.81
N VAL A 174 -13.79 21.90 11.72
CA VAL A 174 -14.47 22.11 12.99
C VAL A 174 -15.93 22.52 12.77
N GLU A 175 -16.84 21.96 13.56
CA GLU A 175 -18.30 22.16 13.45
C GLU A 175 -18.68 23.53 14.05
N ASP A 176 -18.22 24.60 13.42
CA ASP A 176 -18.33 25.98 13.88
C ASP A 176 -18.65 26.87 12.68
N VAL A 177 -19.88 27.39 12.64
CA VAL A 177 -20.42 28.10 11.48
C VAL A 177 -19.62 29.36 11.14
N GLU A 178 -19.10 30.07 12.13
CA GLU A 178 -18.31 31.29 11.91
C GLU A 178 -16.99 30.95 11.25
N LYS A 179 -16.35 29.85 11.69
CA LYS A 179 -15.10 29.36 11.09
C LYS A 179 -15.30 28.79 9.69
N ILE A 180 -16.39 28.06 9.47
CA ILE A 180 -16.74 27.53 8.15
C ILE A 180 -17.01 28.68 7.17
N GLN A 181 -17.71 29.73 7.60
CA GLN A 181 -17.94 30.91 6.79
C GLN A 181 -16.61 31.63 6.48
N ALA A 182 -15.77 31.85 7.49
CA ALA A 182 -14.46 32.47 7.29
C ALA A 182 -13.56 31.66 6.34
N PHE A 183 -13.62 30.32 6.40
CA PHE A 183 -12.94 29.45 5.44
C PHE A 183 -13.50 29.64 4.03
N SER A 184 -14.83 29.65 3.88
CA SER A 184 -15.48 29.89 2.58
C SER A 184 -15.10 31.23 1.97
N ASP A 185 -15.08 32.31 2.76
CA ASP A 185 -14.75 33.66 2.29
C ASP A 185 -13.30 33.71 1.77
N LYS A 186 -12.35 33.15 2.53
CA LYS A 186 -10.95 33.02 2.09
C LYS A 186 -10.81 32.13 0.84
N ALA A 187 -11.57 31.05 0.75
CA ALA A 187 -11.53 30.16 -0.42
C ALA A 187 -12.01 30.87 -1.69
N GLN A 188 -12.99 31.79 -1.59
CA GLN A 188 -13.42 32.64 -2.71
C GLN A 188 -12.33 33.63 -3.15
N GLU A 189 -11.46 34.04 -2.23
CA GLU A 189 -10.24 34.82 -2.51
C GLU A 189 -9.09 33.95 -3.05
N GLY A 190 -9.31 32.63 -3.22
CA GLY A 190 -8.32 31.68 -3.72
C GLY A 190 -7.39 31.11 -2.64
N ILE A 191 -7.64 31.39 -1.36
CA ILE A 191 -6.84 30.90 -0.24
C ILE A 191 -7.56 29.71 0.40
N VAL A 192 -7.01 28.51 0.20
CA VAL A 192 -7.50 27.28 0.85
C VAL A 192 -6.47 26.83 1.87
N ASP A 193 -6.77 27.09 3.13
CA ASP A 193 -5.94 26.67 4.27
C ASP A 193 -6.83 25.95 5.29
N PHE A 194 -6.51 24.68 5.52
CA PHE A 194 -7.27 23.81 6.42
C PHE A 194 -6.79 23.93 7.87
N GLU A 195 -5.59 24.45 8.12
CA GLU A 195 -5.09 24.61 9.49
C GLU A 195 -5.45 26.00 10.05
N PRO A 196 -5.83 26.12 11.33
CA PRO A 196 -6.04 25.08 12.34
C PRO A 196 -7.51 24.57 12.39
N LEU A 197 -8.24 24.63 11.26
CA LEU A 197 -9.66 24.29 11.19
C LEU A 197 -9.92 22.78 11.14
N GLU A 198 -8.88 21.98 10.93
CA GLU A 198 -8.96 20.54 10.79
C GLU A 198 -9.19 19.84 12.16
N LYS A 199 -10.21 18.98 12.20
CA LYS A 199 -10.54 18.07 13.29
C LYS A 199 -10.29 16.65 12.84
N ASN A 200 -9.47 15.91 13.59
CA ASN A 200 -9.29 14.48 13.40
C ASN A 200 -10.63 13.76 13.71
N THR A 201 -11.10 12.92 12.78
CA THR A 201 -12.39 12.23 12.91
C THR A 201 -12.30 10.91 13.66
N GLY A 202 -11.10 10.45 14.02
CA GLY A 202 -10.86 9.09 14.51
C GLY A 202 -10.99 8.01 13.43
N HIS A 203 -11.02 8.42 12.16
CA HIS A 203 -11.10 7.52 11.00
C HIS A 203 -9.93 7.74 10.05
N ILE A 204 -9.60 6.69 9.30
CA ILE A 204 -8.67 6.74 8.19
C ILE A 204 -9.29 6.10 6.96
N CYS A 205 -8.78 6.42 5.77
CA CYS A 205 -9.12 5.65 4.59
C CYS A 205 -8.52 4.23 4.72
N SER A 206 -9.33 3.21 4.48
CA SER A 206 -8.98 1.83 4.80
C SER A 206 -7.75 1.33 4.03
N PRO A 207 -6.74 0.72 4.69
CA PRO A 207 -5.55 0.19 3.99
C PRO A 207 -5.73 -1.24 3.45
N ALA A 208 -6.81 -1.92 3.86
CA ALA A 208 -7.20 -3.26 3.42
C ALA A 208 -8.70 -3.49 3.66
N VAL A 209 -9.35 -4.26 2.80
CA VAL A 209 -10.81 -4.48 2.84
C VAL A 209 -11.20 -5.38 4.02
N CYS A 210 -10.40 -6.38 4.35
CA CYS A 210 -10.72 -7.40 5.37
C CYS A 210 -10.95 -6.89 6.80
N PHE A 211 -10.34 -5.77 7.20
CA PHE A 211 -10.46 -5.26 8.58
C PHE A 211 -11.90 -4.92 8.98
N HIS A 212 -12.74 -4.53 8.00
CA HIS A 212 -14.16 -4.26 8.24
C HIS A 212 -14.93 -5.49 8.66
N LEU A 213 -14.58 -6.68 8.12
CA LEU A 213 -15.21 -7.93 8.52
C LEU A 213 -14.89 -8.24 9.99
N TYR A 214 -13.63 -8.06 10.41
CA TYR A 214 -13.23 -8.32 11.79
C TYR A 214 -13.99 -7.43 12.77
N GLN A 215 -14.21 -6.16 12.42
CA GLN A 215 -15.06 -5.26 13.19
C GLN A 215 -16.53 -5.71 13.20
N ALA A 216 -17.07 -6.16 12.06
CA ALA A 216 -18.46 -6.61 11.97
C ALA A 216 -18.73 -7.90 12.78
N LEU A 217 -17.70 -8.73 12.96
CA LEU A 217 -17.74 -9.97 13.74
C LEU A 217 -17.34 -9.76 15.21
N GLU A 218 -16.99 -8.53 15.61
CA GLU A 218 -16.55 -8.25 16.97
C GLU A 218 -17.60 -8.68 18.01
N ASN A 219 -17.14 -9.29 19.11
CA ASN A 219 -17.98 -9.78 20.21
C ASN A 219 -19.01 -10.85 19.80
N ARG A 220 -18.78 -11.56 18.69
CA ARG A 220 -19.61 -12.69 18.25
C ARG A 220 -18.87 -14.02 18.45
N VAL A 221 -19.64 -15.03 18.83
CA VAL A 221 -19.20 -16.44 18.74
C VAL A 221 -19.65 -16.96 17.38
N LEU A 222 -18.73 -17.59 16.65
CA LEU A 222 -19.01 -18.17 15.35
C LEU A 222 -19.27 -19.66 15.51
N ASP A 223 -20.36 -20.15 14.91
CA ASP A 223 -20.76 -21.55 14.92
C ASP A 223 -20.16 -22.35 13.74
N LYS A 224 -19.63 -21.64 12.75
CA LYS A 224 -19.00 -22.17 11.54
C LYS A 224 -18.04 -21.15 10.94
N VAL A 225 -17.22 -21.59 9.98
CA VAL A 225 -16.40 -20.69 9.18
C VAL A 225 -17.27 -19.65 8.49
N VAL A 226 -16.92 -18.39 8.66
CA VAL A 226 -17.48 -17.27 7.92
C VAL A 226 -16.64 -17.10 6.65
N CYS A 227 -17.29 -17.21 5.49
CA CYS A 227 -16.70 -16.88 4.20
C CYS A 227 -17.37 -15.62 3.63
N ARG A 228 -16.58 -14.60 3.30
CA ARG A 228 -17.03 -13.34 2.70
C ARG A 228 -16.17 -12.96 1.52
N THR A 229 -16.73 -12.17 0.62
CA THR A 229 -15.94 -11.51 -0.42
C THR A 229 -16.39 -10.07 -0.58
N ALA A 230 -15.44 -9.16 -0.82
CA ALA A 230 -15.73 -7.75 -1.01
C ALA A 230 -14.68 -7.12 -1.92
N VAL A 231 -15.09 -6.11 -2.68
CA VAL A 231 -14.16 -5.21 -3.37
C VAL A 231 -14.35 -3.81 -2.81
N GLY A 232 -13.24 -3.11 -2.60
CA GLY A 232 -13.27 -1.73 -2.13
C GLY A 232 -11.97 -1.01 -2.44
N PRO A 233 -11.99 0.33 -2.41
CA PRO A 233 -10.77 1.11 -2.49
C PRO A 233 -9.95 0.93 -1.20
N CYS A 234 -8.64 0.90 -1.36
CA CYS A 234 -7.64 0.79 -0.32
C CYS A 234 -6.61 1.90 -0.48
N PHE A 235 -6.08 2.37 0.65
CA PHE A 235 -5.23 3.55 0.69
C PHE A 235 -3.91 3.23 1.38
N ARG A 236 -2.80 3.37 0.64
CA ARG A 236 -1.44 3.24 1.16
C ARG A 236 -0.57 4.35 0.60
N TYR A 237 -0.22 5.32 1.43
CA TYR A 237 0.67 6.39 1.02
C TYR A 237 2.11 5.88 0.95
N GLU A 238 2.57 5.53 -0.25
CA GLU A 238 3.90 4.94 -0.49
C GLU A 238 5.00 5.96 -0.85
N SER A 239 4.77 7.26 -0.59
CA SER A 239 5.70 8.35 -0.91
C SER A 239 6.15 8.30 -2.39
N VAL A 240 7.43 8.51 -2.66
CA VAL A 240 8.02 8.48 -4.01
C VAL A 240 8.06 7.09 -4.65
N ASN A 241 7.66 6.03 -3.93
CA ASN A 241 7.56 4.68 -4.51
C ASN A 241 6.34 4.54 -5.45
N MET A 242 5.43 5.53 -5.48
CA MET A 242 4.21 5.52 -6.32
C MET A 242 4.49 6.01 -7.74
N ALA A 243 5.19 5.19 -8.55
CA ALA A 243 5.65 5.57 -9.89
C ALA A 243 4.71 5.12 -11.03
N THR A 244 4.06 3.99 -10.86
CA THR A 244 3.50 3.13 -11.92
C THR A 244 2.30 2.35 -11.37
N LEU A 245 1.61 1.54 -12.19
CA LEU A 245 0.39 0.84 -11.76
C LEU A 245 0.59 -0.18 -10.63
N GLU A 246 1.80 -0.67 -10.39
CA GLU A 246 2.08 -1.61 -9.30
C GLU A 246 2.05 -0.98 -7.90
N ARG A 247 2.17 0.35 -7.80
CA ARG A 247 2.18 1.09 -6.53
C ARG A 247 1.37 2.38 -6.64
N LEU A 248 0.17 2.34 -6.09
CA LEU A 248 -0.79 3.44 -6.11
C LEU A 248 -1.15 3.86 -4.69
N TRP A 249 -1.48 5.14 -4.52
CA TRP A 249 -2.02 5.64 -3.26
C TRP A 249 -3.43 5.09 -3.04
N ASP A 250 -4.27 5.16 -4.08
CA ASP A 250 -5.65 4.68 -4.10
C ASP A 250 -5.74 3.55 -5.14
N PHE A 251 -6.06 2.34 -4.67
CA PHE A 251 -6.20 1.15 -5.50
C PHE A 251 -7.38 0.31 -5.04
N SER A 252 -7.95 -0.51 -5.92
CA SER A 252 -9.00 -1.44 -5.51
C SER A 252 -8.41 -2.79 -5.13
N MET A 253 -8.93 -3.37 -4.05
CA MET A 253 -8.59 -4.71 -3.58
C MET A 253 -9.87 -5.53 -3.52
N ARG A 254 -9.83 -6.74 -4.07
CA ARG A 254 -10.84 -7.78 -3.83
C ARG A 254 -10.28 -8.78 -2.84
N ASP A 255 -11.00 -8.96 -1.73
CA ASP A 255 -10.70 -9.98 -0.75
C ASP A 255 -11.69 -11.15 -0.85
N ILE A 256 -11.18 -12.35 -0.62
CA ILE A 256 -11.95 -13.54 -0.22
C ILE A 256 -11.46 -13.86 1.19
N ILE A 257 -12.35 -13.74 2.18
CA ILE A 257 -12.01 -13.72 3.60
C ILE A 257 -12.63 -14.93 4.27
N PHE A 258 -11.79 -15.73 4.94
CA PHE A 258 -12.20 -16.85 5.78
C PHE A 258 -11.93 -16.51 7.25
N VAL A 259 -12.92 -16.69 8.11
CA VAL A 259 -12.78 -16.51 9.57
C VAL A 259 -13.33 -17.74 10.28
N GLY A 260 -12.49 -18.46 11.00
CA GLY A 260 -12.85 -19.69 11.70
C GLY A 260 -11.64 -20.35 12.38
N PRO A 261 -11.76 -21.64 12.77
CA PRO A 261 -10.64 -22.41 13.32
C PRO A 261 -9.45 -22.45 12.36
N SER A 262 -8.23 -22.43 12.92
CA SER A 262 -6.99 -22.30 12.13
C SER A 262 -6.83 -23.42 11.10
N ASP A 263 -7.09 -24.67 11.50
CA ASP A 263 -6.99 -25.85 10.66
C ASP A 263 -7.98 -25.81 9.47
N GLU A 264 -9.22 -25.40 9.71
CA GLU A 264 -10.21 -25.23 8.64
C GLU A 264 -9.83 -24.08 7.69
N VAL A 265 -9.40 -22.95 8.23
CA VAL A 265 -8.97 -21.78 7.44
C VAL A 265 -7.72 -22.11 6.62
N ASP A 266 -6.77 -22.88 7.16
CA ASP A 266 -5.55 -23.28 6.45
C ASP A 266 -5.87 -24.17 5.24
N VAL A 267 -6.78 -25.13 5.41
CA VAL A 267 -7.27 -25.97 4.29
C VAL A 267 -7.94 -25.11 3.22
N LEU A 268 -8.82 -24.19 3.62
CA LEU A 268 -9.51 -23.29 2.69
C LEU A 268 -8.51 -22.39 1.95
N ARG A 269 -7.58 -21.76 2.67
CA ARG A 269 -6.52 -20.91 2.12
C ARG A 269 -5.69 -21.68 1.09
N GLN A 270 -5.27 -22.90 1.43
CA GLN A 270 -4.47 -23.72 0.52
C GLN A 270 -5.25 -24.06 -0.75
N SER A 271 -6.52 -24.48 -0.61
CA SER A 271 -7.37 -24.79 -1.76
C SER A 271 -7.66 -23.56 -2.64
N ALA A 272 -7.71 -22.35 -2.05
CA ALA A 272 -7.99 -21.11 -2.76
C ALA A 272 -6.84 -20.66 -3.67
N MET A 273 -5.65 -21.27 -3.54
CA MET A 273 -4.53 -21.03 -4.45
C MET A 273 -4.75 -21.67 -5.82
N ASP A 274 -5.40 -22.84 -5.88
CA ASP A 274 -5.63 -23.59 -7.12
C ASP A 274 -6.36 -22.77 -8.20
N PRO A 275 -7.53 -22.15 -7.94
CA PRO A 275 -8.23 -21.37 -8.97
C PRO A 275 -7.45 -20.12 -9.40
N VAL A 276 -6.59 -19.56 -8.54
CA VAL A 276 -5.69 -18.46 -8.91
C VAL A 276 -4.64 -18.96 -9.89
N MET A 277 -4.02 -20.11 -9.63
CA MET A 277 -3.03 -20.70 -10.52
C MET A 277 -3.64 -21.16 -11.84
N GLU A 278 -4.86 -21.71 -11.83
CA GLU A 278 -5.62 -22.00 -13.05
C GLU A 278 -5.82 -20.76 -13.93
N LEU A 279 -6.11 -19.61 -13.32
CA LEU A 279 -6.24 -18.34 -14.04
C LEU A 279 -4.89 -17.88 -14.59
N VAL A 280 -3.82 -17.98 -13.80
CA VAL A 280 -2.45 -17.63 -14.25
C VAL A 280 -2.03 -18.47 -15.45
N ASP A 281 -2.28 -19.79 -15.44
CA ASP A 281 -1.94 -20.69 -16.55
C ASP A 281 -2.80 -20.44 -17.82
N GLN A 282 -3.90 -19.68 -17.72
CA GLN A 282 -4.76 -19.28 -18.85
C GLN A 282 -4.35 -17.95 -19.50
N LEU A 283 -3.52 -17.14 -18.85
CA LEU A 283 -3.10 -15.81 -19.28
C LEU A 283 -1.74 -15.85 -20.00
#